data_AF-A0A1Y1LAP5-F1
#
_entry.id   AF-A0A1Y1LAP5-F1
#
_cell.length_a   1.000
_cell.length_b   1.000
_cell.length_c   1.000
_cell.angle_alpha   90.00
_cell.angle_beta   90.00
_cell.angle_gamma   90.00
#
_symmetry.space_group_name_H-M   'P 1'
#
loop_
_entity.id
_entity.type
_entity.pdbx_description
1 polymer ?
#
loop_
_entity_poly.entity_id
_entity_poly.type
_entity_poly.pdbx_seq_one_letter_code
_entity_poly.pdbx_strand_id
1 'polypeptide(L)'
;MVLDLTFKKGGKVVGKNQPTFIIAEIGQNHQGNIQTAKVLIEAAKECGADCVKLQKTCIYEKYSKSVLQKPYRNQNSWGDTYEDHKQCLEFSEDQFVDLQKFASKIGILFAASPMDYPSLKFLKTLDMPFIKIGSGDCNNLPFIESAAQANVPLIVSTGMQNLEMVQSVYKTISAYHKKFCLLHCVSAYPAPLDDINLSVLKLYEEKFPDVIIGYSGHEIGIDISVAAVALGAKVYRLQTGMLTL
;
A
#
# COMPACT_ATOMS: atom_id res chain seq x y z
N MET A 1 -6.81 -21.66 15.24
CA MET A 1 -7.08 -20.31 15.81
C MET A 1 -7.68 -19.45 14.71
N VAL A 2 -8.72 -18.68 15.02
CA VAL A 2 -9.26 -17.68 14.07
C VAL A 2 -8.28 -16.52 14.04
N LEU A 3 -7.77 -16.18 12.86
CA LEU A 3 -6.81 -15.09 12.66
C LEU A 3 -7.59 -13.82 12.38
N ASP A 4 -7.52 -12.88 13.31
CA ASP A 4 -8.13 -11.57 13.19
C ASP A 4 -7.03 -10.50 13.35
N LEU A 5 -6.82 -9.72 12.29
CA LEU A 5 -6.03 -8.50 12.29
C LEU A 5 -6.98 -7.32 12.55
N THR A 6 -6.93 -6.77 13.76
CA THR A 6 -7.68 -5.57 14.10
C THR A 6 -6.87 -4.33 13.75
N PHE A 7 -7.42 -3.46 12.89
CA PHE A 7 -6.79 -2.16 12.62
C PHE A 7 -6.96 -1.21 13.80
N LYS A 8 -5.95 -0.36 14.01
CA LYS A 8 -5.90 0.55 15.16
C LYS A 8 -7.08 1.54 15.20
N LYS A 9 -7.61 1.90 14.03
CA LYS A 9 -8.66 2.90 13.85
C LYS A 9 -9.82 2.34 13.02
N GLY A 10 -11.05 2.75 13.36
CA GLY A 10 -12.29 2.36 12.67
C GLY A 10 -12.88 1.01 13.05
N GLY A 11 -12.27 0.27 13.99
CA GLY A 11 -12.80 -1.00 14.50
C GLY A 11 -12.89 -2.13 13.46
N LYS A 12 -12.26 -1.94 12.29
CA LYS A 12 -12.27 -2.92 11.21
C LYS A 12 -11.37 -4.09 11.58
N VAL A 13 -11.95 -5.29 11.49
CA VAL A 13 -11.27 -6.56 11.71
C VAL A 13 -11.14 -7.27 10.37
N VAL A 14 -9.93 -7.68 10.04
CA VAL A 14 -9.64 -8.49 8.86
C VAL A 14 -9.32 -9.90 9.31
N GLY A 15 -10.06 -10.88 8.80
CA GLY A 15 -9.88 -12.26 9.24
C GLY A 15 -10.55 -13.25 8.33
N LYS A 16 -10.35 -14.54 8.63
CA LYS A 16 -10.84 -15.64 7.79
C LYS A 16 -12.35 -15.59 7.54
N ASN A 17 -13.12 -15.21 8.55
CA ASN A 17 -14.58 -15.15 8.51
C ASN A 17 -15.12 -13.71 8.35
N GLN A 18 -14.25 -12.75 8.08
CA GLN A 18 -14.62 -11.36 7.84
C GLN A 18 -14.70 -11.08 6.33
N PRO A 19 -15.47 -10.05 5.92
CA PRO A 19 -15.38 -9.49 4.58
C PRO A 19 -13.95 -9.10 4.23
N THR A 20 -13.60 -9.19 2.95
CA THR A 20 -12.30 -8.71 2.46
C THR A 20 -12.22 -7.20 2.64
N PHE A 21 -11.10 -6.74 3.19
CA PHE A 21 -10.82 -5.32 3.36
C PHE A 21 -10.28 -4.70 2.08
N ILE A 22 -10.95 -3.68 1.58
CA ILE A 22 -10.64 -3.06 0.28
C ILE A 22 -9.90 -1.74 0.47
N ILE A 23 -8.71 -1.66 -0.12
CA ILE A 23 -7.85 -0.48 -0.14
C ILE A 23 -7.84 0.11 -1.55
N ALA A 24 -8.38 1.32 -1.69
CA ALA A 24 -8.23 2.14 -2.88
C ALA A 24 -6.89 2.90 -2.84
N GLU A 25 -5.92 2.51 -3.66
CA GLU A 25 -4.67 3.23 -3.83
C GLU A 25 -4.90 4.48 -4.68
N ILE A 26 -4.90 5.64 -4.04
CA ILE A 26 -4.81 6.94 -4.71
C ILE A 26 -3.41 7.12 -5.29
N GLY A 27 -2.39 6.67 -4.56
CA GLY A 27 -0.99 6.77 -5.00
C GLY A 27 -0.64 8.23 -5.34
N GLN A 28 -0.25 8.47 -6.59
CA GLN A 28 0.07 9.80 -7.12
C GLN A 28 -0.94 10.30 -8.19
N ASN A 29 -2.10 9.65 -8.32
CA ASN A 29 -3.13 10.00 -9.33
C ASN A 29 -3.77 11.37 -9.11
N HIS A 30 -3.52 11.98 -7.95
CA HIS A 30 -3.92 13.34 -7.63
C HIS A 30 -3.06 14.42 -8.31
N GLN A 31 -1.94 14.05 -8.95
CA GLN A 31 -1.13 14.97 -9.76
C GLN A 31 -0.68 16.22 -9.00
N GLY A 32 -0.33 16.07 -7.71
CA GLY A 32 0.03 17.20 -6.84
C GLY A 32 -1.12 18.11 -6.39
N ASN A 33 -2.35 17.86 -6.84
CA ASN A 33 -3.50 18.70 -6.54
C ASN A 33 -4.34 18.13 -5.39
N ILE A 34 -4.42 18.89 -4.29
CA ILE A 34 -5.15 18.46 -3.09
C ILE A 34 -6.66 18.30 -3.32
N GLN A 35 -7.26 19.11 -4.20
CA GLN A 35 -8.68 19.01 -4.51
C GLN A 35 -8.96 17.75 -5.33
N THR A 36 -8.07 17.39 -6.24
CA THR A 36 -8.15 16.12 -6.98
C THR A 36 -8.02 14.93 -6.04
N ALA A 37 -7.11 15.00 -5.05
CA ALA A 37 -7.02 13.97 -4.02
C ALA A 37 -8.33 13.84 -3.21
N LYS A 38 -8.99 14.94 -2.83
CA LYS A 38 -10.28 14.91 -2.13
C LYS A 38 -11.39 14.27 -2.97
N VAL A 39 -11.48 14.60 -4.26
CA VAL A 39 -12.43 13.97 -5.20
C VAL A 39 -12.19 12.47 -5.32
N LEU A 40 -10.93 12.04 -5.44
CA LEU A 40 -10.59 10.62 -5.49
C LEU A 40 -10.93 9.87 -4.18
N ILE A 41 -10.79 10.54 -3.05
CA ILE A 41 -11.15 9.98 -1.74
C ILE A 41 -12.67 9.83 -1.60
N GLU A 42 -13.45 10.81 -2.05
CA GLU A 42 -14.93 10.72 -2.11
C GLU A 42 -15.38 9.58 -3.02
N ALA A 43 -14.84 9.52 -4.24
CA ALA A 43 -15.17 8.46 -5.19
C ALA A 43 -14.86 7.06 -4.63
N ALA A 44 -13.71 6.89 -3.98
CA ALA A 44 -13.37 5.62 -3.32
C ALA A 44 -14.40 5.23 -2.23
N LYS A 45 -14.88 6.21 -1.46
CA LYS A 45 -15.92 5.99 -0.45
C LYS A 45 -17.25 5.61 -1.07
N GLU A 46 -17.67 6.29 -2.15
CA GLU A 46 -18.90 5.99 -2.88
C GLU A 46 -18.89 4.59 -3.50
N CYS A 47 -17.72 4.14 -4.00
CA CYS A 47 -17.51 2.78 -4.49
C CYS A 47 -17.45 1.72 -3.38
N GLY A 48 -17.51 2.10 -2.10
CA GLY A 48 -17.54 1.18 -0.97
C GLY A 48 -16.16 0.71 -0.49
N ALA A 49 -15.07 1.39 -0.84
CA ALA A 49 -13.75 1.07 -0.27
C ALA A 49 -13.73 1.29 1.25
N ASP A 50 -13.02 0.43 1.97
CA ASP A 50 -12.84 0.57 3.42
C ASP A 50 -11.79 1.63 3.76
N CYS A 51 -10.78 1.77 2.89
CA CYS A 51 -9.63 2.63 3.11
C CYS A 51 -9.14 3.25 1.80
N VAL A 52 -8.70 4.49 1.86
CA VAL A 52 -7.86 5.13 0.85
C VAL A 52 -6.41 5.09 1.28
N LYS A 53 -5.49 4.95 0.30
CA LYS A 53 -4.06 4.94 0.56
C LYS A 53 -3.31 5.91 -0.36
N LEU A 54 -2.38 6.66 0.24
CA LEU A 54 -1.42 7.51 -0.47
C LEU A 54 0.02 6.99 -0.28
N GLN A 55 0.99 7.71 -0.86
CA GLN A 55 2.41 7.50 -0.64
C GLN A 55 2.99 8.77 0.00
N LYS A 56 3.95 8.61 0.91
CA LYS A 56 4.71 9.72 1.50
C LYS A 56 6.18 9.44 1.31
N THR A 57 6.88 10.43 0.75
CA THR A 57 8.30 10.35 0.43
C THR A 57 9.03 11.62 0.88
N CYS A 58 10.21 11.45 1.49
CA CYS A 58 11.25 12.45 1.56
C CYS A 58 12.15 12.26 0.34
N ILE A 59 11.97 13.10 -0.67
CA ILE A 59 12.57 12.94 -2.01
C ILE A 59 14.10 12.76 -1.93
N TYR A 60 14.77 13.59 -1.13
CA TYR A 60 16.23 13.59 -1.01
C TYR A 60 16.79 12.45 -0.16
N GLU A 61 15.94 11.78 0.63
CA GLU A 61 16.31 10.55 1.33
C GLU A 61 16.15 9.33 0.41
N LYS A 62 15.07 9.30 -0.39
CA LYS A 62 14.75 8.15 -1.24
C LYS A 62 15.62 8.05 -2.49
N TYR A 63 16.00 9.19 -3.07
CA TYR A 63 16.66 9.22 -4.38
C TYR A 63 18.04 9.86 -4.32
N SER A 64 19.01 9.26 -5.01
CA SER A 64 20.31 9.89 -5.21
C SER A 64 20.18 11.13 -6.10
N LYS A 65 21.10 12.09 -5.91
CA LYS A 65 21.19 13.28 -6.77
C LYS A 65 21.27 12.93 -8.26
N SER A 66 21.99 11.87 -8.62
CA SER A 66 22.13 11.42 -10.01
C SER A 66 20.84 10.87 -10.60
N VAL A 67 19.92 10.33 -9.79
CA VAL A 67 18.59 9.91 -10.25
C VAL A 67 17.67 11.11 -10.41
N LEU A 68 17.69 12.03 -9.44
CA LEU A 68 16.86 13.24 -9.43
C LEU A 68 17.12 14.15 -10.65
N GLN A 69 18.39 14.31 -11.03
CA GLN A 69 18.79 15.15 -12.16
C GLN A 69 18.56 14.53 -13.54
N LYS A 70 18.06 13.28 -13.63
CA LYS A 70 17.78 12.67 -14.94
C LYS A 70 16.63 13.40 -15.62
N PRO A 71 16.75 13.67 -16.94
CA PRO A 71 15.61 14.14 -17.72
C PRO A 71 14.46 13.14 -17.62
N TYR A 72 13.26 13.63 -17.33
CA TYR A 72 12.06 12.82 -17.27
C TYR A 72 11.00 13.46 -18.16
N ARG A 73 11.13 13.26 -19.47
CA ARG A 73 10.28 13.90 -20.48
C ARG A 73 9.42 12.84 -21.16
N ASN A 74 8.21 12.67 -20.67
CA ASN A 74 7.19 11.82 -21.26
C ASN A 74 5.80 12.39 -20.95
N GLN A 75 4.75 11.79 -21.52
CA GLN A 75 3.36 12.24 -21.37
C GLN A 75 2.84 12.27 -19.93
N ASN A 76 3.48 11.55 -19.01
CA ASN A 76 3.11 11.47 -17.59
C ASN A 76 4.04 12.29 -16.70
N SER A 77 4.91 13.12 -17.28
CA SER A 77 5.81 13.96 -16.51
C SER A 77 5.13 15.24 -16.02
N TRP A 78 5.55 15.67 -14.83
CA TRP A 78 5.11 16.91 -14.19
C TRP A 78 6.28 17.89 -14.01
N GLY A 79 7.27 17.81 -14.91
CA GLY A 79 8.45 18.66 -14.91
C GLY A 79 9.52 18.19 -15.91
N ASP A 80 10.68 18.83 -15.91
CA ASP A 80 11.77 18.52 -16.85
C ASP A 80 12.66 17.38 -16.35
N THR A 81 12.86 17.32 -15.04
CA THR A 81 13.66 16.32 -14.35
C THR A 81 12.81 15.39 -13.51
N TYR A 82 13.38 14.26 -13.09
CA TYR A 82 12.71 13.37 -12.16
C TYR A 82 12.49 14.03 -10.79
N GLU A 83 13.35 14.97 -10.39
CA GLU A 83 13.16 15.82 -9.21
C GLU A 83 11.89 16.66 -9.33
N ASP A 84 11.74 17.42 -10.42
CA ASP A 84 10.57 18.29 -10.64
C ASP A 84 9.27 17.47 -10.59
N HIS A 85 9.27 16.33 -11.28
CA HIS A 85 8.15 15.40 -11.28
C HIS A 85 7.80 14.91 -9.87
N LYS A 86 8.80 14.53 -9.06
CA LYS A 86 8.55 14.05 -7.69
C LYS A 86 8.14 15.17 -6.74
N GLN A 87 8.70 16.37 -6.88
CA GLN A 87 8.30 17.53 -6.09
C GLN A 87 6.86 17.95 -6.38
N CYS A 88 6.44 17.92 -7.65
CA CYS A 88 5.05 18.20 -8.01
C CYS A 88 4.07 17.24 -7.33
N LEU A 89 4.43 15.95 -7.26
CA LEU A 89 3.55 14.89 -6.75
C LEU A 89 3.59 14.70 -5.23
N GLU A 90 4.56 15.27 -4.52
CA GLU A 90 4.73 15.01 -3.09
C GLU A 90 3.99 16.05 -2.25
N PHE A 91 2.98 15.62 -1.51
CA PHE A 91 2.27 16.50 -0.58
C PHE A 91 3.12 16.86 0.64
N SER A 92 2.95 18.10 1.12
CA SER A 92 3.50 18.53 2.40
C SER A 92 2.85 17.77 3.58
N GLU A 93 3.47 17.82 4.75
CA GLU A 93 2.92 17.22 5.96
C GLU A 93 1.54 17.81 6.32
N ASP A 94 1.38 19.14 6.18
CA ASP A 94 0.11 19.83 6.43
C ASP A 94 -0.99 19.39 5.46
N GLN A 95 -0.66 19.23 4.17
CA GLN A 95 -1.60 18.71 3.18
C GLN A 95 -1.99 17.27 3.50
N PHE A 96 -1.05 16.45 3.98
CA PHE A 96 -1.33 15.07 4.40
C PHE A 96 -2.29 15.02 5.60
N VAL A 97 -2.09 15.92 6.58
CA VAL A 97 -2.99 16.08 7.73
C VAL A 97 -4.38 16.55 7.29
N ASP A 98 -4.48 17.49 6.34
CA ASP A 98 -5.77 17.94 5.79
C ASP A 98 -6.51 16.79 5.10
N LEU A 99 -5.82 16.00 4.28
CA LEU A 99 -6.41 14.82 3.61
C LEU A 99 -6.88 13.76 4.61
N GLN A 100 -6.11 13.51 5.68
CA GLN A 100 -6.54 12.59 6.75
C GLN A 100 -7.80 13.08 7.46
N LYS A 101 -7.87 14.38 7.80
CA LYS A 101 -9.05 14.99 8.43
C LYS A 101 -10.26 14.90 7.52
N PHE A 102 -10.07 15.19 6.24
CA PHE A 102 -11.12 15.08 5.23
C PHE A 102 -11.67 13.65 5.12
N ALA A 103 -10.79 12.65 4.98
CA ALA A 103 -11.18 11.24 4.96
C ALA A 103 -11.95 10.82 6.22
N SER A 104 -11.50 11.29 7.40
CA SER A 104 -12.20 11.05 8.66
C SER A 104 -13.59 11.69 8.69
N LYS A 105 -13.75 12.90 8.13
CA LYS A 105 -15.03 13.62 8.08
C LYS A 105 -16.08 12.87 7.25
N ILE A 106 -15.67 12.26 6.14
CA ILE A 106 -16.56 11.50 5.26
C ILE A 106 -16.66 10.00 5.63
N GLY A 107 -15.97 9.58 6.70
CA GLY A 107 -16.08 8.23 7.24
C GLY A 107 -15.38 7.14 6.41
N ILE A 108 -14.20 7.43 5.85
CA ILE A 108 -13.32 6.43 5.23
C ILE A 108 -11.96 6.37 5.96
N LEU A 109 -11.37 5.18 6.07
CA LEU A 109 -10.02 5.06 6.64
C LEU A 109 -8.99 5.68 5.70
N PHE A 110 -7.96 6.28 6.28
CA PHE A 110 -6.86 6.89 5.56
C PHE A 110 -5.56 6.26 6.03
N ALA A 111 -4.77 5.76 5.08
CA ALA A 111 -3.47 5.16 5.34
C ALA A 111 -2.45 5.63 4.30
N ALA A 112 -1.19 5.27 4.52
CA ALA A 112 -0.12 5.60 3.58
C ALA A 112 1.02 4.59 3.57
N SER A 113 1.79 4.62 2.49
CA SER A 113 3.08 3.96 2.39
C SER A 113 4.21 4.96 2.62
N PRO A 114 5.01 4.80 3.69
CA PRO A 114 6.27 5.53 3.80
C PRO A 114 7.29 4.92 2.86
N MET A 115 7.92 5.75 2.04
CA MET A 115 8.94 5.30 1.08
C MET A 115 10.36 5.40 1.68
N ASP A 116 10.51 5.94 2.88
CA ASP A 116 11.77 6.23 3.57
C ASP A 116 11.56 6.43 5.09
N TYR A 117 12.66 6.53 5.85
CA TYR A 117 12.62 6.69 7.31
C TYR A 117 11.98 7.99 7.80
N PRO A 118 12.27 9.18 7.24
CA PRO A 118 11.56 10.41 7.59
C PRO A 118 10.05 10.29 7.40
N SER A 119 9.61 9.72 6.29
CA SER A 119 8.19 9.48 6.00
C SER A 119 7.58 8.49 6.99
N LEU A 120 8.29 7.42 7.35
CA LEU A 120 7.85 6.47 8.39
C LEU A 120 7.69 7.18 9.75
N LYS A 121 8.64 8.04 10.13
CA LYS A 121 8.59 8.83 11.36
C LYS A 121 7.39 9.78 11.36
N PHE A 122 7.15 10.48 10.25
CA PHE A 122 5.98 11.35 10.10
C PHE A 122 4.67 10.56 10.21
N LEU A 123 4.52 9.46 9.48
CA LEU A 123 3.28 8.66 9.54
C LEU A 123 2.99 8.08 10.93
N LYS A 124 4.01 7.83 11.74
CA LYS A 124 3.84 7.42 13.15
C LYS A 124 3.19 8.52 14.02
N THR A 125 3.33 9.80 13.66
CA THR A 125 2.67 10.90 14.39
C THR A 125 1.19 11.03 14.06
N LEU A 126 0.76 10.47 12.92
CA LEU A 126 -0.61 10.61 12.40
C LEU A 126 -1.59 9.52 12.85
N ASP A 127 -1.22 8.66 13.80
CA ASP A 127 -2.09 7.60 14.33
C ASP A 127 -2.77 6.76 13.22
N MET A 128 -1.98 6.29 12.25
CA MET A 128 -2.49 5.53 11.12
C MET A 128 -3.10 4.17 11.53
N PRO A 129 -4.16 3.70 10.84
CA PRO A 129 -4.77 2.40 11.14
C PRO A 129 -3.80 1.23 10.91
N PHE A 130 -2.92 1.38 9.92
CA PHE A 130 -1.83 0.46 9.56
C PHE A 130 -0.75 1.21 8.76
N ILE A 131 0.42 0.61 8.62
CA ILE A 131 1.48 1.08 7.71
C ILE A 131 1.61 0.10 6.54
N LYS A 132 1.59 0.61 5.31
CA LYS A 132 1.77 -0.20 4.11
C LYS A 132 3.22 -0.15 3.64
N ILE A 133 3.90 -1.30 3.60
CA ILE A 133 5.22 -1.44 2.98
C ILE A 133 5.06 -1.88 1.52
N GLY A 134 5.61 -1.11 0.58
CA GLY A 134 5.55 -1.41 -0.85
C GLY A 134 6.52 -2.53 -1.25
N SER A 135 6.27 -3.17 -2.39
CA SER A 135 7.12 -4.24 -2.93
C SER A 135 8.58 -3.83 -3.14
N GLY A 136 8.82 -2.56 -3.51
CA GLY A 136 10.18 -2.02 -3.69
C GLY A 136 11.00 -1.91 -2.42
N ASP A 137 10.37 -1.93 -1.25
CA ASP A 137 11.03 -1.87 0.06
C ASP A 137 10.89 -3.18 0.84
N CYS A 138 10.34 -4.23 0.22
CA CYS A 138 10.07 -5.52 0.86
C CYS A 138 11.35 -6.30 1.20
N ASN A 139 12.46 -6.06 0.50
CA ASN A 139 13.77 -6.63 0.82
C ASN A 139 14.62 -5.74 1.74
N ASN A 140 14.10 -4.58 2.17
CA ASN A 140 14.79 -3.69 3.10
C ASN A 140 14.48 -4.11 4.55
N LEU A 141 15.11 -5.20 5.00
CA LEU A 141 14.87 -5.76 6.34
C LEU A 141 15.06 -4.76 7.49
N PRO A 142 16.08 -3.88 7.50
CA PRO A 142 16.20 -2.83 8.52
C PRO A 142 15.00 -1.87 8.56
N PHE A 143 14.49 -1.49 7.39
CA PHE A 143 13.31 -0.63 7.32
C PHE A 143 12.04 -1.34 7.82
N ILE A 144 11.88 -2.61 7.47
CA ILE A 144 10.77 -3.46 7.93
C ILE A 144 10.82 -3.64 9.45
N GLU A 145 12.00 -3.85 10.02
CA GLU A 145 12.21 -3.93 11.46
C GLU A 145 11.81 -2.62 12.16
N SER A 146 12.23 -1.47 11.64
CA SER A 146 11.83 -0.16 12.18
C SER A 146 10.32 0.09 12.10
N ALA A 147 9.65 -0.43 11.07
CA ALA A 147 8.21 -0.40 10.96
C ALA A 147 7.53 -1.34 11.97
N ALA A 148 8.04 -2.56 12.17
CA ALA A 148 7.51 -3.53 13.13
C ALA A 148 7.63 -3.07 14.59
N GLN A 149 8.72 -2.37 14.94
CA GLN A 149 8.90 -1.76 16.26
C GLN A 149 7.83 -0.71 16.61
N ALA A 150 7.11 -0.17 15.61
CA ALA A 150 6.02 0.78 15.84
C ALA A 150 4.81 0.14 16.54
N ASN A 151 4.70 -1.19 16.52
CA ASN A 151 3.55 -1.96 17.03
C ASN A 151 2.20 -1.49 16.44
N VAL A 152 2.24 -1.01 15.19
CA VAL A 152 1.09 -0.68 14.36
C VAL A 152 0.92 -1.80 13.33
N PRO A 153 -0.30 -2.21 12.97
CA PRO A 153 -0.51 -3.22 11.95
C PRO A 153 0.26 -2.92 10.66
N LEU A 154 0.89 -3.94 10.06
CA LEU A 154 1.63 -3.81 8.80
C LEU A 154 0.91 -4.52 7.66
N ILE A 155 0.91 -3.92 6.47
CA ILE A 155 0.47 -4.57 5.23
C ILE A 155 1.64 -4.54 4.24
N VAL A 156 2.20 -5.69 3.92
CA VAL A 156 3.47 -5.78 3.16
C VAL A 156 3.22 -6.43 1.81
N SER A 157 3.56 -5.76 0.71
CA SER A 157 3.46 -6.37 -0.63
C SER A 157 4.76 -7.10 -0.93
N THR A 158 4.67 -8.28 -1.54
CA THR A 158 5.81 -9.18 -1.75
C THR A 158 6.27 -9.29 -3.20
N GLY A 159 5.73 -8.45 -4.10
CA GLY A 159 6.20 -8.41 -5.50
C GLY A 159 7.70 -8.15 -5.62
N MET A 160 8.31 -8.73 -6.67
CA MET A 160 9.77 -8.77 -6.91
C MET A 160 10.58 -9.61 -5.90
N GLN A 161 9.93 -10.33 -4.97
CA GLN A 161 10.60 -11.13 -3.95
C GLN A 161 10.42 -12.63 -4.19
N ASN A 162 11.46 -13.40 -3.89
CA ASN A 162 11.37 -14.86 -3.81
C ASN A 162 10.82 -15.29 -2.43
N LEU A 163 10.46 -16.58 -2.30
CA LEU A 163 9.88 -17.10 -1.06
C LEU A 163 10.84 -16.98 0.15
N GLU A 164 12.15 -17.10 -0.06
CA GLU A 164 13.16 -16.96 1.00
C GLU A 164 13.18 -15.55 1.61
N MET A 165 13.07 -14.53 0.77
CA MET A 165 12.98 -13.15 1.22
C MET A 165 11.66 -12.91 1.96
N VAL A 166 10.54 -13.39 1.44
CA VAL A 166 9.24 -13.29 2.13
C VAL A 166 9.27 -13.99 3.49
N GLN A 167 9.94 -15.14 3.59
CA GLN A 167 10.17 -15.84 4.84
C GLN A 167 11.02 -15.03 5.83
N SER A 168 12.00 -14.27 5.33
CA SER A 168 12.82 -13.35 6.13
C SER A 168 11.98 -12.20 6.65
N VAL A 169 11.18 -11.56 5.79
CA VAL A 169 10.21 -10.51 6.17
C VAL A 169 9.25 -10.99 7.26
N TYR A 170 8.66 -12.17 7.06
CA TYR A 170 7.80 -12.81 8.06
C TYR A 170 8.50 -12.95 9.41
N LYS A 171 9.73 -13.46 9.43
CA LYS A 171 10.52 -13.65 10.67
C LYS A 171 10.83 -12.31 11.33
N THR A 172 11.27 -11.31 10.56
CA THR A 172 11.60 -9.98 11.04
C THR A 172 10.41 -9.33 11.75
N ILE A 173 9.22 -9.34 11.14
CA ILE A 173 8.02 -8.74 11.76
C ILE A 173 7.56 -9.58 12.96
N SER A 174 7.56 -10.91 12.82
CA SER A 174 7.11 -11.85 13.86
C SER A 174 7.92 -11.80 15.14
N ALA A 175 9.18 -11.34 15.08
CA ALA A 175 10.01 -11.11 16.26
C ALA A 175 9.44 -10.02 17.19
N TYR A 176 8.61 -9.12 16.65
CA TYR A 176 7.97 -8.03 17.39
C TYR A 176 6.47 -8.29 17.63
N HIS A 177 5.74 -8.70 16.60
CA HIS A 177 4.30 -8.99 16.71
C HIS A 177 3.74 -9.75 15.50
N LYS A 178 2.52 -10.28 15.64
CA LYS A 178 1.76 -10.95 14.56
C LYS A 178 0.70 -10.07 13.88
N LYS A 179 0.71 -8.77 14.16
CA LYS A 179 -0.23 -7.79 13.56
C LYS A 179 0.21 -7.40 12.13
N PHE A 180 0.26 -8.35 11.20
CA PHE A 180 0.58 -8.01 9.82
C PHE A 180 -0.12 -8.90 8.79
N CYS A 181 -0.10 -8.43 7.54
CA CYS A 181 -0.63 -9.09 6.36
C CYS A 181 0.43 -9.10 5.26
N LEU A 182 0.51 -10.21 4.52
CA LEU A 182 1.33 -10.35 3.32
C LEU A 182 0.44 -10.31 2.08
N LEU A 183 0.77 -9.43 1.13
CA LEU A 183 0.06 -9.32 -0.14
C LEU A 183 0.89 -9.91 -1.27
N HIS A 184 0.34 -10.93 -1.91
CA HIS A 184 0.80 -11.33 -3.24
C HIS A 184 0.64 -10.16 -4.22
N CYS A 185 1.63 -9.95 -5.08
CA CYS A 185 1.73 -8.77 -5.92
C CYS A 185 2.68 -9.02 -7.10
N VAL A 186 2.30 -8.57 -8.30
CA VAL A 186 3.19 -8.51 -9.46
C VAL A 186 3.48 -7.05 -9.76
N SER A 187 4.74 -6.64 -9.64
CA SER A 187 5.15 -5.23 -9.77
C SER A 187 5.32 -4.77 -11.23
N ALA A 188 4.27 -4.94 -12.03
CA ALA A 188 4.18 -4.46 -13.41
C ALA A 188 2.91 -3.60 -13.56
N TYR A 189 2.96 -2.55 -14.39
CA TYR A 189 1.90 -1.53 -14.48
C TYR A 189 1.57 -1.20 -15.96
N PRO A 190 0.57 -1.84 -16.57
CA PRO A 190 -0.26 -2.91 -16.00
C PRO A 190 0.48 -4.26 -15.91
N ALA A 191 0.05 -5.12 -15.00
CA ALA A 191 0.55 -6.48 -14.89
C ALA A 191 -0.09 -7.39 -15.95
N PRO A 192 0.70 -8.12 -16.76
CA PRO A 192 0.17 -9.12 -17.69
C PRO A 192 -0.60 -10.21 -16.96
N LEU A 193 -1.73 -10.65 -17.51
CA LEU A 193 -2.59 -11.65 -16.88
C LEU A 193 -1.86 -12.98 -16.64
N ASP A 194 -1.02 -13.38 -17.59
CA ASP A 194 -0.22 -14.62 -17.51
C ASP A 194 0.82 -14.58 -16.37
N ASP A 195 1.23 -13.39 -15.93
CA ASP A 195 2.21 -13.22 -14.86
C ASP A 195 1.59 -13.19 -13.46
N ILE A 196 0.27 -12.99 -13.33
CA ILE A 196 -0.38 -12.76 -12.03
C ILE A 196 -0.18 -13.93 -11.07
N ASN A 197 -0.34 -15.17 -11.54
CA ASN A 197 -0.13 -16.38 -10.74
C ASN A 197 -0.82 -16.37 -9.35
N LEU A 198 -2.16 -16.40 -9.31
CA LEU A 198 -2.92 -16.40 -8.04
C LEU A 198 -2.71 -17.66 -7.18
N SER A 199 -2.06 -18.71 -7.70
CA SER A 199 -1.70 -19.89 -6.91
C SER A 199 -0.78 -19.57 -5.71
N VAL A 200 -0.07 -18.44 -5.77
CA VAL A 200 0.77 -17.93 -4.66
C VAL A 200 -0.04 -17.65 -3.40
N LEU A 201 -1.33 -17.31 -3.51
CA LEU A 201 -2.19 -17.09 -2.34
C LEU A 201 -2.25 -18.36 -1.47
N LYS A 202 -2.51 -19.51 -2.10
CA LYS A 202 -2.55 -20.81 -1.41
C LYS A 202 -1.19 -21.18 -0.82
N LEU A 203 -0.10 -20.96 -1.59
CA LEU A 203 1.25 -21.18 -1.08
C LEU A 203 1.53 -20.34 0.18
N TYR A 204 1.10 -19.08 0.19
CA TYR A 204 1.30 -18.20 1.35
C TYR A 204 0.45 -18.63 2.55
N GLU A 205 -0.79 -19.07 2.35
CA GLU A 205 -1.61 -19.64 3.42
C GLU A 205 -0.96 -20.88 4.05
N GLU A 206 -0.34 -21.75 3.24
CA GLU A 206 0.37 -22.94 3.71
C GLU A 206 1.67 -22.60 4.45
N LYS A 207 2.43 -21.60 3.98
CA LYS A 207 3.73 -21.21 4.55
C LYS A 207 3.63 -20.29 5.76
N PHE A 208 2.60 -19.46 5.80
CA PHE A 208 2.38 -18.45 6.84
C PHE A 208 0.98 -18.60 7.45
N PRO A 209 0.66 -19.76 8.06
CA PRO A 209 -0.68 -20.12 8.49
C PRO A 209 -1.20 -19.28 9.67
N ASP A 210 -0.39 -18.38 10.22
CA ASP A 210 -0.71 -17.46 11.31
C ASP A 210 -0.72 -15.98 10.88
N VAL A 211 -0.75 -15.72 9.56
CA VAL A 211 -0.72 -14.38 8.97
C VAL A 211 -1.85 -14.22 7.96
N ILE A 212 -2.43 -13.02 7.90
CA ILE A 212 -3.46 -12.71 6.92
C ILE A 212 -2.81 -12.61 5.53
N ILE A 213 -3.39 -13.30 4.55
CA ILE A 213 -2.96 -13.25 3.16
C ILE A 213 -3.91 -12.37 2.36
N GLY A 214 -3.34 -11.56 1.46
CA GLY A 214 -4.09 -10.70 0.57
C GLY A 214 -3.45 -10.57 -0.80
N TYR A 215 -4.00 -9.66 -1.60
CA TYR A 215 -3.60 -9.41 -2.97
C TYR A 215 -3.49 -7.92 -3.26
N SER A 216 -2.45 -7.52 -3.99
CA SER A 216 -2.25 -6.16 -4.48
C SER A 216 -2.23 -6.22 -6.01
N GLY A 217 -3.34 -5.80 -6.62
CA GLY A 217 -3.54 -5.87 -8.06
C GLY A 217 -2.99 -4.65 -8.81
N HIS A 218 -2.41 -4.92 -9.97
CA HIS A 218 -1.95 -3.94 -10.96
C HIS A 218 -2.36 -4.31 -12.39
N GLU A 219 -3.22 -5.31 -12.54
CA GLU A 219 -3.89 -5.68 -13.78
C GLU A 219 -4.92 -4.63 -14.21
N ILE A 220 -5.35 -4.73 -15.47
CA ILE A 220 -6.49 -3.95 -15.97
C ILE A 220 -7.78 -4.67 -15.58
N GLY A 221 -8.80 -3.90 -15.18
CA GLY A 221 -10.10 -4.44 -14.78
C GLY A 221 -10.10 -5.00 -13.35
N ILE A 222 -11.12 -5.79 -13.01
CA ILE A 222 -11.32 -6.32 -11.66
C ILE A 222 -11.45 -7.84 -11.60
N ASP A 223 -11.48 -8.54 -12.74
CA ASP A 223 -11.79 -9.98 -12.79
C ASP A 223 -10.80 -10.81 -11.98
N ILE A 224 -9.51 -10.52 -12.13
CA ILE A 224 -8.43 -11.16 -11.39
C ILE A 224 -8.50 -10.84 -9.90
N SER A 225 -8.80 -9.59 -9.57
CA SER A 225 -8.98 -9.15 -8.20
C SER A 225 -10.17 -9.87 -7.52
N VAL A 226 -11.29 -10.04 -8.22
CA VAL A 226 -12.43 -10.83 -7.75
C VAL A 226 -12.04 -12.30 -7.58
N ALA A 227 -11.29 -12.88 -8.51
CA ALA A 227 -10.77 -14.24 -8.39
C ALA A 227 -9.83 -14.40 -7.18
N ALA A 228 -8.98 -13.41 -6.89
CA ALA A 228 -8.11 -13.42 -5.71
C ALA A 228 -8.92 -13.43 -4.41
N VAL A 229 -10.00 -12.66 -4.34
CA VAL A 229 -10.93 -12.67 -3.20
C VAL A 229 -11.62 -14.02 -3.06
N ALA A 230 -12.10 -14.61 -4.16
CA ALA A 230 -12.70 -15.94 -4.18
C ALA A 230 -11.72 -17.04 -3.72
N LEU A 231 -10.42 -16.87 -4.00
CA LEU A 231 -9.35 -17.76 -3.56
C LEU A 231 -8.87 -17.51 -2.12
N GLY A 232 -9.49 -16.57 -1.38
CA GLY A 232 -9.25 -16.38 0.05
C GLY A 232 -8.50 -15.10 0.43
N ALA A 233 -8.14 -14.23 -0.52
CA ALA A 233 -7.50 -12.95 -0.19
C ALA A 233 -8.40 -12.09 0.72
N LYS A 234 -7.90 -11.75 1.92
CA LYS A 234 -8.64 -10.97 2.94
C LYS A 234 -8.29 -9.50 2.98
N VAL A 235 -7.21 -9.11 2.33
CA VAL A 235 -6.91 -7.71 2.02
C VAL A 235 -6.75 -7.63 0.51
N TYR A 236 -7.41 -6.65 -0.09
CA TYR A 236 -7.30 -6.34 -1.50
C TYR A 236 -6.88 -4.89 -1.68
N ARG A 237 -5.87 -4.64 -2.51
CA ARG A 237 -5.45 -3.28 -2.90
C ARG A 237 -5.55 -3.10 -4.40
N LEU A 238 -6.32 -2.11 -4.83
CA LEU A 238 -6.49 -1.71 -6.24
C LEU A 238 -5.86 -0.35 -6.51
N GLN A 239 -5.23 -0.14 -7.68
CA GLN A 239 -4.85 1.20 -8.14
C GLN A 239 -6.09 1.97 -8.64
N THR A 240 -6.38 3.14 -8.09
CA THR A 240 -7.39 4.04 -8.68
C THR A 240 -6.96 4.47 -10.08
N GLY A 241 -7.89 4.66 -11.02
CA GLY A 241 -7.56 5.04 -12.41
C GLY A 241 -7.20 3.89 -13.37
N MET A 242 -7.10 2.64 -12.90
CA MET A 242 -7.08 1.45 -13.79
C MET A 242 -8.49 0.94 -14.13
N LEU A 243 -9.53 1.54 -13.55
CA LEU A 243 -10.93 1.34 -13.91
C LEU A 243 -11.26 2.23 -15.12
N THR A 244 -10.89 1.79 -16.31
CA THR A 244 -11.62 2.23 -17.51
C THR A 244 -12.77 1.23 -17.66
N LEU A 245 -13.97 1.64 -17.23
CA LEU A 245 -15.22 1.04 -17.65
C LEU A 245 -15.64 1.63 -18.99
#